data_AF-A0A8T5HVB2-F1
#
_entry.id   AF-A0A8T5HVB2-F1
#
_cell.length_a   1.000
_cell.length_b   1.000
_cell.length_c   1.000
_cell.angle_alpha   90.00
_cell.angle_beta   90.00
_cell.angle_gamma   90.00
#
_symmetry.space_group_name_H-M   'P 1'
#
loop_
_entity.id
_entity.type
_entity.pdbx_description
1 polymer ?
#
loop_
_entity_poly.entity_id
_entity_poly.type
_entity_poly.pdbx_seq_one_letter_code
_entity_poly.pdbx_strand_id
1 'polypeptide(L)'
;MIFNNKKGSQQMWWIIVAAVLAILVMIFLMIWFKGTGDDAFDSIKDKVTGLNDCDNDNVADMFDKCPCKAGDAGSEIDGCPRNTKKEELETKYKCTEEELKQCKE
;
A
#
# COMPACT_ATOMS: atom_id res chain seq x y z
N MET A 1 -58.66 -34.24 -23.92
CA MET A 1 -58.18 -32.86 -23.68
C MET A 1 -57.29 -32.87 -22.45
N ILE A 2 -55.98 -32.67 -22.61
CA ILE A 2 -55.09 -32.33 -21.50
C ILE A 2 -54.18 -31.22 -22.01
N PHE A 3 -54.57 -29.97 -21.75
CA PHE A 3 -53.68 -28.83 -21.94
C PHE A 3 -52.85 -28.69 -20.66
N ASN A 4 -51.60 -29.14 -20.71
CA ASN A 4 -50.65 -28.91 -19.64
C ASN A 4 -50.21 -27.45 -19.66
N ASN A 5 -50.72 -26.67 -18.71
CA ASN A 5 -50.35 -25.29 -18.45
C ASN A 5 -49.18 -25.24 -17.44
N LYS A 6 -47.92 -25.21 -17.91
CA LYS A 6 -46.76 -24.92 -17.03
C LYS A 6 -46.54 -23.40 -16.88
N LYS A 7 -47.48 -22.70 -16.25
CA LYS A 7 -47.35 -21.27 -15.86
C LYS A 7 -46.61 -21.06 -14.54
N GLY A 8 -45.54 -21.83 -14.31
CA GLY A 8 -44.66 -21.69 -13.13
C GLY A 8 -43.18 -21.49 -13.46
N SER A 9 -42.78 -21.54 -14.73
CA SER A 9 -41.36 -21.53 -15.17
C SER A 9 -40.95 -20.27 -15.95
N GLN A 10 -41.88 -19.35 -16.21
CA GLN A 10 -41.66 -18.21 -17.12
C GLN A 10 -41.29 -16.91 -16.39
N GLN A 11 -41.57 -16.80 -15.09
CA GLN A 11 -41.21 -15.62 -14.27
C GLN A 11 -39.84 -15.77 -13.58
N MET A 12 -39.33 -16.99 -13.41
CA MET A 12 -38.07 -17.26 -12.72
C MET A 12 -36.84 -17.15 -13.63
N TRP A 13 -36.97 -17.52 -14.91
CA TRP A 13 -35.82 -17.63 -15.81
C TRP A 13 -35.23 -16.27 -16.18
N TRP A 14 -36.07 -15.25 -16.35
CA TRP A 14 -35.62 -13.87 -16.60
C TRP A 14 -34.79 -13.30 -15.44
N ILE A 15 -35.10 -13.67 -14.20
CA ILE A 15 -34.35 -13.23 -13.01
C ILE A 15 -32.97 -13.87 -12.97
N ILE A 16 -32.89 -15.17 -13.30
CA ILE A 16 -31.61 -15.89 -13.39
C ILE A 16 -30.75 -15.28 -14.50
N VAL A 17 -31.34 -15.02 -15.67
CA VAL A 17 -30.64 -14.37 -16.80
C VAL A 17 -30.14 -12.98 -16.41
N ALA A 18 -30.95 -12.16 -15.73
CA ALA A 18 -30.55 -10.83 -15.27
C ALA A 18 -29.42 -10.88 -14.24
N ALA A 19 -29.46 -11.82 -13.29
CA ALA A 19 -28.42 -12.00 -12.29
C ALA A 19 -27.09 -12.44 -12.91
N VAL A 20 -27.13 -13.37 -13.88
CA VAL A 20 -25.93 -13.81 -14.62
C VAL A 20 -25.35 -12.65 -15.44
N LEU A 21 -26.20 -11.85 -16.10
CA LEU A 21 -25.75 -10.67 -16.85
C LEU A 21 -25.10 -9.63 -15.93
N ALA A 22 -25.68 -9.36 -14.75
CA ALA A 22 -25.12 -8.44 -13.78
C ALA A 22 -23.76 -8.91 -13.25
N ILE A 23 -23.60 -10.22 -12.98
CA ILE A 23 -22.31 -10.80 -12.56
C ILE A 23 -21.28 -10.69 -13.69
N LEU A 24 -21.66 -10.98 -14.94
CA LEU A 24 -20.75 -10.83 -16.09
C LEU A 24 -20.32 -9.38 -16.29
N VAL A 25 -21.22 -8.42 -16.13
CA VAL A 25 -20.90 -6.99 -16.19
C VAL A 25 -19.98 -6.59 -15.03
N MET A 26 -20.23 -7.07 -13.80
CA MET A 26 -19.34 -6.81 -12.67
C MET A 26 -17.94 -7.40 -12.87
N ILE A 27 -17.83 -8.64 -13.36
CA ILE A 27 -16.54 -9.28 -13.65
C ILE A 27 -15.83 -8.53 -14.77
N PHE A 28 -16.55 -8.13 -15.82
CA PHE A 28 -16.00 -7.33 -16.90
C PHE A 28 -15.50 -5.98 -16.38
N LEU A 29 -16.28 -5.27 -15.58
CA LEU A 29 -15.86 -4.04 -14.92
C LEU A 29 -14.63 -4.29 -14.05
N MET A 30 -14.59 -5.36 -13.24
CA MET A 30 -13.41 -5.70 -12.43
C MET A 30 -12.19 -5.97 -13.29
N ILE A 31 -12.31 -6.70 -14.42
CA ILE A 31 -11.20 -6.96 -15.35
C ILE A 31 -10.70 -5.66 -15.99
N TRP A 32 -11.61 -4.76 -16.38
CA TRP A 32 -11.26 -3.46 -16.95
C TRP A 32 -10.70 -2.49 -15.89
N PHE A 33 -11.20 -2.54 -14.66
CA PHE A 33 -10.77 -1.69 -13.55
C PHE A 33 -9.50 -2.20 -12.86
N LYS A 34 -9.09 -3.44 -13.11
CA LYS A 34 -7.83 -4.04 -12.62
C LYS A 34 -6.59 -3.32 -13.15
N GLY A 35 -6.71 -2.46 -14.17
CA GLY A 35 -5.61 -1.68 -14.73
C GLY A 35 -5.53 -0.22 -14.27
N THR A 36 -6.49 0.30 -13.51
CA THR A 36 -6.55 1.73 -13.10
C THR A 36 -6.41 1.93 -11.59
N GLY A 37 -6.29 0.85 -10.81
CA GLY A 37 -6.18 0.90 -9.35
C GLY A 37 -4.75 0.92 -8.79
N ASP A 38 -3.75 0.49 -9.55
CA ASP A 38 -2.38 0.31 -9.03
C ASP A 38 -1.69 1.66 -8.75
N ASP A 39 -1.83 2.64 -9.65
CA ASP A 39 -1.19 3.96 -9.52
C ASP A 39 -1.75 4.79 -8.35
N ALA A 40 -3.03 4.61 -8.02
CA ALA A 40 -3.68 5.29 -6.91
C ALA A 40 -3.22 4.74 -5.53
N PHE A 41 -2.76 3.49 -5.49
CA PHE A 41 -2.27 2.86 -4.27
C PHE A 41 -0.78 3.13 -4.05
N ASP A 42 0.01 3.30 -5.12
CA ASP A 42 1.44 3.60 -5.04
C ASP A 42 1.72 4.94 -4.33
N SER A 43 0.89 5.96 -4.61
CA SER A 43 0.96 7.27 -3.93
C SER A 43 0.62 7.21 -2.43
N ILE A 44 -0.11 6.19 -1.99
CA ILE A 44 -0.43 5.97 -0.57
C ILE A 44 0.72 5.23 0.10
N LYS A 45 1.34 4.28 -0.59
CA LYS A 45 2.51 3.56 -0.09
C LYS A 45 3.67 4.51 0.22
N ASP A 46 3.97 5.45 -0.67
CA ASP A 46 5.05 6.45 -0.47
C ASP A 46 4.82 7.39 0.73
N LYS A 47 3.56 7.69 1.07
CA LYS A 47 3.26 8.49 2.26
C LYS A 47 3.32 7.70 3.56
N VAL A 48 3.03 6.41 3.50
CA VAL A 48 3.09 5.52 4.66
C VAL A 48 4.55 5.16 4.97
N THR A 49 5.40 4.97 3.97
CA THR A 49 6.83 4.72 4.17
C THR A 49 7.55 5.92 4.78
N GLY A 50 7.14 7.15 4.52
CA GLY A 50 7.74 8.34 5.16
C GLY A 50 7.47 8.47 6.67
N LEU A 51 6.49 7.74 7.19
CA LEU A 51 6.21 7.61 8.63
C LEU A 51 6.85 6.34 9.23
N ASN A 52 7.50 5.52 8.41
CA ASN A 52 8.23 4.36 8.89
C ASN A 52 9.45 4.83 9.70
N ASP A 53 9.89 3.98 10.61
CA ASP A 53 11.08 4.17 11.42
C ASP A 53 12.01 2.99 11.11
N CYS A 54 12.94 3.22 10.19
CA CYS A 54 13.73 2.13 9.60
C CYS A 54 14.70 1.51 10.60
N ASP A 55 15.28 2.31 11.50
CA ASP A 55 16.25 1.85 12.49
C ASP A 55 15.65 1.67 13.90
N ASN A 56 14.35 1.91 14.04
CA ASN A 56 13.52 1.69 15.23
C ASN A 56 14.00 2.49 16.45
N ASP A 57 14.43 3.72 16.22
CA ASP A 57 14.96 4.61 17.25
C ASP A 57 13.90 5.55 17.86
N ASN A 58 12.65 5.40 17.41
CA ASN A 58 11.45 6.19 17.75
C ASN A 58 11.45 7.61 17.15
N VAL A 59 12.27 7.85 16.13
CA VAL A 59 12.23 9.02 15.25
C VAL A 59 11.77 8.53 13.88
N ALA A 60 10.65 9.07 13.37
CA ALA A 60 10.21 8.71 12.03
C ALA A 60 11.24 9.14 10.98
N ASP A 61 11.43 8.36 9.91
CA ASP A 61 12.41 8.61 8.84
C ASP A 61 12.32 10.03 8.26
N MET A 62 11.12 10.64 8.26
CA MET A 62 10.91 12.02 7.81
C MET A 62 11.54 13.09 8.71
N PHE A 63 11.79 12.78 9.98
CA PHE A 63 12.42 13.64 10.98
C PHE A 63 13.81 13.14 11.39
N ASP A 64 14.14 11.89 11.05
CA ASP A 64 15.43 11.28 11.32
C ASP A 64 16.49 11.73 10.29
N LYS A 65 17.61 12.25 10.79
CA LYS A 65 18.76 12.65 9.97
C LYS A 65 19.71 11.49 9.69
N CYS A 66 19.57 10.38 10.41
CA CYS A 66 20.32 9.14 10.27
C CYS A 66 19.38 7.91 10.17
N PRO A 67 18.54 7.80 9.12
CA PRO A 67 17.49 6.76 8.99
C PRO A 67 17.94 5.29 8.92
N CYS A 68 19.23 5.01 9.11
CA CYS A 68 19.78 3.65 9.15
C CYS A 68 20.65 3.39 10.40
N LYS A 69 20.68 4.35 11.34
CA LYS A 69 21.56 4.33 12.50
C LYS A 69 20.87 4.92 13.71
N ALA A 70 20.29 4.02 14.49
CA ALA A 70 19.52 4.37 15.66
C ALA A 70 20.22 5.41 16.55
N GLY A 71 19.56 6.56 16.68
CA GLY A 71 19.91 7.64 17.57
C GLY A 71 18.92 7.77 18.71
N ASP A 72 19.08 8.84 19.49
CA ASP A 72 18.05 9.25 20.43
C ASP A 72 17.42 10.52 19.85
N ALA A 73 16.09 10.69 19.99
CA ALA A 73 15.37 11.92 19.65
C ALA A 73 15.80 13.19 20.42
N GLY A 74 16.84 13.10 21.25
CA GLY A 74 17.38 14.20 22.08
C GLY A 74 18.89 14.39 21.93
N SER A 75 19.50 13.86 20.87
CA SER A 75 20.88 14.17 20.51
C SER A 75 20.99 15.54 19.83
N GLU A 76 22.21 16.00 19.54
CA GLU A 76 22.43 17.27 18.82
C GLU A 76 21.85 17.24 17.38
N ILE A 77 21.59 16.03 16.87
CA ILE A 77 21.11 15.76 15.53
C ILE A 77 20.03 14.68 15.64
N ASP A 78 18.75 15.07 15.59
CA ASP A 78 17.60 14.18 15.77
C ASP A 78 17.73 12.87 14.96
N GLY A 79 17.59 11.74 15.66
CA GLY A 79 17.69 10.37 15.13
C GLY A 79 19.12 9.88 14.86
N CYS A 80 20.14 10.69 15.17
CA CYS A 80 21.54 10.27 15.10
C CYS A 80 22.16 10.01 16.50
N PRO A 81 23.22 9.18 16.58
CA PRO A 81 23.97 8.97 17.83
C PRO A 81 24.54 10.26 18.43
N ARG A 82 24.64 10.34 19.78
CA ARG A 82 25.08 11.55 20.53
C ARG A 82 26.43 12.16 20.12
N ASN A 83 27.32 11.40 19.49
CA ASN A 83 28.66 11.85 19.08
C ASN A 83 28.77 12.11 17.56
N THR A 84 27.64 12.27 16.88
CA THR A 84 27.60 12.51 15.43
C THR A 84 27.97 13.94 15.12
N LYS A 85 29.03 14.15 14.34
CA LYS A 85 29.33 15.46 13.76
C LYS A 85 28.58 15.65 12.46
N LYS A 86 28.17 16.88 12.17
CA LYS A 86 27.47 17.22 10.92
C LYS A 86 28.28 16.85 9.67
N GLU A 87 29.60 16.91 9.74
CA GLU A 87 30.51 16.54 8.64
C GLU A 87 30.58 15.02 8.41
N GLU A 88 30.22 14.21 9.42
CA GLU A 88 30.20 12.75 9.33
C GLU A 88 28.85 12.21 8.81
N LEU A 89 27.79 13.04 8.73
CA LEU A 89 26.47 12.64 8.23
C LEU A 89 26.54 12.06 6.81
N GLU A 90 27.26 12.73 5.91
CA GLU A 90 27.30 12.34 4.49
C GLU A 90 28.28 11.21 4.18
N THR A 91 29.17 10.88 5.12
CA THR A 91 30.28 9.94 4.89
C THR A 91 30.19 8.67 5.75
N LYS A 92 29.70 8.79 6.98
CA LYS A 92 29.71 7.72 7.99
C LYS A 92 28.32 7.25 8.37
N TYR A 93 27.34 8.14 8.34
CA TYR A 93 25.94 7.85 8.67
C TYR A 93 25.04 7.85 7.43
N LYS A 94 25.63 7.92 6.24
CA LYS A 94 24.90 7.76 4.98
C LYS A 94 24.45 6.31 4.85
N CYS A 95 23.14 6.11 4.71
CA CYS A 95 22.56 4.82 4.38
C CYS A 95 23.16 4.24 3.09
N THR A 96 23.44 2.95 3.12
CA THR A 96 23.72 2.20 1.89
C THR A 96 22.43 2.03 1.07
N GLU A 97 22.56 1.81 -0.24
CA GLU A 97 21.39 1.57 -1.11
C GLU A 97 20.62 0.30 -0.72
N GLU A 98 21.26 -0.63 -0.02
CA GLU A 98 20.66 -1.87 0.48
C GLU A 98 19.83 -1.62 1.73
N GLU A 99 20.36 -0.86 2.70
CA GLU A 99 19.62 -0.44 3.89
C GLU A 99 18.40 0.41 3.48
N LEU A 100 18.55 1.32 2.52
CA LEU A 100 17.44 2.14 2.02
C LEU A 100 16.34 1.35 1.31
N LYS A 101 16.67 0.17 0.75
CA LYS A 101 15.66 -0.76 0.20
C LYS A 101 14.95 -1.50 1.32
N GLN A 102 15.69 -1.94 2.33
CA GLN A 102 15.15 -2.60 3.50
C GLN A 102 14.20 -1.70 4.31
N CYS A 103 14.44 -0.37 4.32
CA CYS A 103 13.52 0.61 4.93
C CYS A 103 12.18 0.76 4.18
N LYS A 104 12.11 0.37 2.90
CA LYS A 104 10.97 0.63 2.00
C LYS A 104 10.11 -0.61 1.73
N GLU A 105 10.58 -1.80 2.09
CA GLU A 105 9.87 -3.08 1.95
C GLU A 105 9.00 -3.38 3.19
#